data_AF-A0A328ABE3-F1
#
_entry.id   AF-A0A328ABE3-F1
#
_cell.length_a   1.000
_cell.length_b   1.000
_cell.length_c   1.000
_cell.angle_alpha   90.00
_cell.angle_beta   90.00
_cell.angle_gamma   90.00
#
_symmetry.space_group_name_H-M   'P 1'
#
loop_
_entity.id
_entity.type
_entity.pdbx_description
1 polymer ?
#
loop_
_entity_poly.entity_id
_entity_poly.type
_entity_poly.pdbx_seq_one_letter_code
_entity_poly.pdbx_strand_id
1 'polypeptide(L)' 'FGKLKAFPFRDQHFFASVEKAKRELGLTPEFDLVEGLRDSYELDFGRGTYRKAADFTTDDMILSKTFALQQ' A
#
# COMPACT_ATOMS: atom_id res chain seq x y z
N PHE A 1 6.95 -11.68 12.57
CA PHE A 1 6.16 -10.55 12.07
C PHE A 1 5.39 -9.90 13.22
N GLY A 2 6.11 -9.32 14.20
CA GLY A 2 5.52 -8.66 15.39
C GLY A 2 4.98 -7.26 15.06
N LYS A 3 5.02 -6.33 16.02
CA LYS A 3 4.57 -4.91 15.93
C LYS A 3 5.08 -4.08 14.74
N LEU A 4 5.94 -4.65 13.88
CA LEU A 4 6.51 -4.04 12.69
C LEU A 4 5.68 -4.43 11.48
N LYS A 5 5.16 -3.44 10.76
CA LYS A 5 4.43 -3.62 9.51
C LYS A 5 5.14 -2.89 8.41
N ALA A 6 5.13 -3.48 7.22
CA ALA A 6 5.61 -2.83 6.01
C ALA A 6 4.83 -1.54 5.78
N PHE A 7 5.52 -0.52 5.32
CA PHE A 7 4.84 0.68 4.89
C PHE A 7 4.03 0.37 3.61
N PRO A 8 2.79 0.87 3.45
CA PRO A 8 1.99 1.70 4.34
C PRO A 8 0.94 0.91 5.17
N PHE A 9 1.15 -0.38 5.43
CA PHE A 9 0.17 -1.22 6.12
C PHE A 9 0.06 -0.87 7.61
N ARG A 10 -0.99 -0.15 8.02
CA ARG A 10 -1.49 -0.11 9.41
C ARG A 10 -2.74 -1.00 9.54
N ASP A 11 -3.09 -1.45 10.75
CA ASP A 11 -4.04 -2.57 11.04
C ASP A 11 -5.45 -2.48 10.45
N GLN A 12 -5.81 -1.40 9.78
CA GLN A 12 -7.15 -1.24 9.23
C GLN A 12 -7.22 -1.84 7.82
N HIS A 13 -7.06 -3.16 7.73
CA HIS A 13 -7.29 -3.90 6.49
C HIS A 13 -8.80 -4.00 6.26
N PHE A 14 -9.38 -3.00 5.57
CA PHE A 14 -10.74 -3.08 5.07
C PHE A 14 -10.72 -3.66 3.66
N PHE A 15 -11.08 -4.93 3.53
CA PHE A 15 -11.28 -5.55 2.22
C PHE A 15 -12.75 -5.42 1.83
N ALA A 16 -13.03 -4.56 0.86
CA ALA A 16 -14.35 -4.45 0.25
C ALA A 16 -14.31 -4.91 -1.20
N SER A 17 -15.25 -5.79 -1.54
CA SER A 17 -15.49 -6.17 -2.93
C SER A 17 -16.25 -5.07 -3.67
N VAL A 18 -15.79 -4.73 -4.87
CA VAL A 18 -16.46 -3.77 -5.78
C VAL A 18 -17.53 -4.41 -6.65
N GLU A 19 -17.72 -5.73 -6.57
CA GLU A 19 -18.58 -6.49 -7.49
C GLU A 19 -20.06 -6.11 -7.41
N LYS A 20 -20.53 -5.70 -6.22
CA LYS A 20 -21.90 -5.21 -6.06
C LYS A 20 -22.12 -3.91 -6.82
N ALA A 21 -21.19 -2.95 -6.70
CA ALA A 21 -21.28 -1.66 -7.38
C ALA A 21 -21.17 -1.80 -8.90
N LYS A 22 -20.29 -2.69 -9.39
CA LYS A 22 -20.22 -3.03 -10.83
C LYS A 22 -21.56 -3.55 -11.35
N ARG A 23 -22.18 -4.50 -10.63
CA ARG A 23 -23.44 -5.14 -11.05
C ARG A 23 -24.64 -4.20 -11.00
N GLU A 24 -24.77 -3.43 -9.92
CA GLU A 24 -25.99 -2.64 -9.67
C GLU A 24 -25.92 -1.22 -10.27
N LEU A 25 -24.71 -0.67 -10.41
CA LEU A 25 -24.51 0.72 -10.84
C LEU A 25 -23.72 0.83 -12.14
N GLY A 26 -23.20 -0.26 -12.69
CA GLY A 26 -22.31 -0.22 -13.86
C GLY A 26 -20.98 0.48 -13.58
N LEU A 27 -20.63 0.67 -12.30
CA LEU A 27 -19.45 1.41 -11.90
C LEU A 27 -18.18 0.60 -12.20
N THR A 28 -17.25 1.19 -12.95
CA THR A 28 -15.93 0.62 -13.22
C THR A 28 -14.88 1.40 -12.43
N PRO A 29 -14.02 0.74 -11.62
CA PRO A 29 -12.95 1.43 -10.92
C PRO A 29 -11.99 2.09 -11.91
N GLU A 30 -11.74 3.38 -11.72
CA GLU A 30 -10.85 4.18 -12.58
C GLU A 30 -9.40 4.23 -12.07
N PHE A 31 -9.19 3.89 -10.79
CA PHE A 31 -7.89 3.96 -10.14
C PHE A 31 -7.41 2.56 -9.78
N ASP A 32 -6.13 2.28 -10.05
CA ASP A 32 -5.49 1.07 -9.61
C ASP A 32 -4.70 1.26 -8.30
N LEU A 33 -4.38 0.14 -7.67
CA LEU A 33 -3.69 0.12 -6.37
C LEU A 33 -2.28 0.70 -6.47
N VAL A 34 -1.53 0.39 -7.53
CA VAL A 34 -0.12 0.77 -7.65
C VAL A 34 0.01 2.26 -7.93
N GLU A 35 -0.76 2.78 -8.88
CA GLU A 35 -0.83 4.20 -9.19
C GLU A 35 -1.33 5.01 -7.99
N GLY A 36 -2.40 4.55 -7.33
CA GLY A 36 -2.91 5.21 -6.13
C GLY A 36 -1.90 5.27 -4.98
N LEU A 37 -1.11 4.20 -4.78
CA LEU A 37 -0.06 4.17 -3.77
C LEU A 37 1.10 5.12 -4.11
N ARG A 38 1.52 5.18 -5.38
CA ARG A 38 2.54 6.12 -5.84
C ARG A 38 2.07 7.56 -5.62
N ASP A 39 0.86 7.87 -6.06
CA ASP A 39 0.31 9.22 -5.97
C ASP A 39 0.18 9.67 -4.51
N SER A 40 -0.27 8.78 -3.61
CA SER A 40 -0.31 9.08 -2.16
C SER A 40 1.09 9.32 -1.58
N TYR A 41 2.10 8.58 -2.02
CA TYR A 41 3.48 8.82 -1.60
C TYR A 41 3.98 10.20 -2.06
N GLU A 42 3.76 10.56 -3.32
CA GLU A 42 4.30 11.80 -3.92
C GLU A 42 3.55 13.06 -3.47
N LEU A 43 2.24 12.97 -3.28
CA LEU A 43 1.38 14.13 -3.04
C LEU A 43 1.05 14.36 -1.56
N ASP A 44 0.93 13.29 -0.77
CA ASP A 44 0.55 13.41 0.65
C ASP A 44 1.76 13.17 1.56
N PHE A 45 2.47 12.06 1.36
CA PHE A 45 3.57 11.68 2.25
C PHE A 45 4.82 12.53 2.03
N GLY A 46 5.28 12.64 0.78
CA GLY A 46 6.51 13.34 0.40
C GLY A 46 6.46 14.85 0.58
N ARG A 47 5.25 15.44 0.64
CA ARG A 47 5.03 16.89 0.84
C ARG A 47 4.75 17.29 2.28
N GLY A 48 4.59 16.32 3.20
CA GLY A 48 4.29 16.59 4.60
C GLY A 48 5.43 17.33 5.31
N THR A 49 5.14 18.50 5.88
CA THR A 49 6.10 19.37 6.60
C THR A 49 6.59 18.81 7.95
N TYR A 50 6.05 17.68 8.38
CA TYR A 50 6.37 17.07 9.65
C TYR A 50 6.43 15.56 9.45
N ARG A 51 7.61 14.95 9.61
CA ARG A 51 7.78 13.63 10.25
C ARG A 51 9.23 13.15 10.21
N LYS A 52 9.58 12.43 11.28
CA LYS A 52 10.65 11.45 11.38
C LYS A 52 10.80 10.66 10.06
N ALA A 53 12.04 10.31 9.69
CA ALA A 53 12.32 9.53 8.49
C ALA A 53 11.42 8.28 8.39
N ALA A 54 11.00 7.96 7.16
CA ALA A 54 10.23 6.76 6.87
C ALA A 54 11.01 5.51 7.30
N ASP A 55 10.33 4.56 7.96
CA ASP A 55 10.91 3.29 8.38
C ASP A 55 10.51 2.21 7.36
N PHE A 56 11.46 1.82 6.51
CA PHE A 56 11.31 0.78 5.49
C PHE A 56 11.88 -0.57 5.93
N THR A 57 12.27 -0.74 7.20
CA THR A 57 12.98 -1.94 7.67
C THR A 57 12.20 -3.23 7.35
N THR A 58 10.87 -3.20 7.44
CA THR A 58 10.04 -4.38 7.15
C THR A 58 9.92 -4.64 5.65
N ASP A 59 9.84 -3.58 4.84
CA ASP A 59 9.84 -3.65 3.38
C ASP A 59 11.14 -4.29 2.87
N ASP A 60 12.29 -3.85 3.38
CA ASP A 60 13.61 -4.41 3.07
C ASP A 60 13.70 -5.89 3.46
N MET A 61 13.12 -6.29 4.59
CA MET A 61 13.03 -7.70 5.02
C MET A 61 12.18 -8.56 4.08
N ILE A 62 11.11 -8.01 3.50
CA ILE A 62 10.25 -8.72 2.56
C ILE A 62 10.98 -8.86 1.22
N LEU A 63 11.50 -7.74 0.70
CA LEU A 63 12.19 -7.71 -0.59
C LEU A 63 13.40 -8.64 -0.59
N SER A 64 14.23 -8.61 0.44
CA SER A 64 15.38 -9.51 0.59
C SER A 64 15.00 -11.00 0.55
N LYS A 65 13.84 -11.39 1.10
CA LYS A 65 13.35 -12.77 1.04
C LYS A 65 12.81 -13.15 -0.33
N THR A 66 12.10 -12.25 -1.00
CA THR A 66 11.59 -12.49 -2.36
C THR A 66 12.74 -12.70 -3.35
N PHE A 67 13.80 -11.90 -3.27
CA PHE A 67 14.98 -12.05 -4.13
C PHE A 67 15.76 -13.34 -3.83
N ALA A 68 15.80 -13.80 -2.58
CA ALA A 68 16.45 -15.06 -2.21
C ALA A 68 15.70 -16.32 -2.69
N LEU A 69 14.40 -16.22 -2.99
CA LEU A 69 13.58 -17.32 -3.50
C LEU A 69 13.60 -17.43 -5.04
N GLN A 70 14.21 -16.47 -5.73
CA GLN A 70 14.35 -16.44 -7.20
C GLN A 70 15.73 -16.91 -7.70
N GLN A 71 16.59 -17.40 -6.80
CA GLN A 71 17.91 -17.98 -7.07
C GLN A 71 17.90 -19.47 -6.71
#